data_AF-A0A962U7P7-F1
#
_entry.id   AF-A0A962U7P7-F1
#
_cell.length_a   1.000
_cell.length_b   1.000
_cell.length_c   1.000
_cell.angle_alpha   90.00
_cell.angle_beta   90.00
_cell.angle_gamma   90.00
#
_symmetry.space_group_name_H-M   'P 1'
#
loop_
_entity.id
_entity.type
_entity.pdbx_description
1 polymer ?
#
loop_
_entity_poly.entity_id
_entity_poly.type
_entity_poly.pdbx_seq_one_letter_code
_entity_poly.pdbx_strand_id
1 'polypeptide(L)'
;MTLFRACLGKTACVDDSEGCRTCRRSNDEIAAARRLIDDIARSAIDAGYVNYDEFVAYIARKANAKIRYTIEPTGHQNTASRSEAIHG
;
A
#
# COMPACT_ATOMS: atom_id res chain seq x y z
N MET A 1 9.72 1.58 -17.64
CA MET A 1 9.23 1.26 -16.28
C MET A 1 10.41 1.30 -15.32
N THR A 2 10.24 1.93 -14.16
CA THR A 2 11.26 1.97 -13.10
C THR A 2 10.96 0.87 -12.07
N LEU A 3 12.00 0.17 -11.59
CA LEU A 3 11.85 -0.87 -10.56
C LEU A 3 11.75 -0.25 -9.17
N PHE A 4 10.70 -0.60 -8.43
CA PHE A 4 10.61 -0.24 -7.01
C PHE A 4 11.73 -0.92 -6.21
N ARG A 5 12.40 -0.14 -5.35
CA ARG A 5 13.40 -0.64 -4.39
C ARG A 5 13.00 -0.23 -2.99
N ALA A 6 12.69 -1.21 -2.15
CA ALA A 6 12.39 -0.97 -0.74
C ALA A 6 13.57 -0.23 -0.06
N CYS A 7 13.26 0.72 0.82
CA CYS A 7 14.30 1.37 1.61
C CYS A 7 14.84 0.37 2.64
N LEU A 8 16.15 0.37 2.88
CA LEU A 8 16.79 -0.51 3.86
C LEU A 8 16.76 0.05 5.30
N GLY A 9 16.08 1.18 5.53
CA GLY A 9 15.68 1.63 6.88
C GLY A 9 16.83 2.00 7.83
N LYS A 10 18.02 2.31 7.32
CA LYS A 10 19.14 2.79 8.13
C LYS A 10 19.22 4.32 8.00
N THR A 11 20.05 4.99 8.80
CA THR A 11 20.41 6.43 8.75
C THR A 11 20.94 6.94 7.39
N ALA A 12 20.67 6.20 6.32
CA ALA A 12 21.06 6.42 4.94
C ALA A 12 20.16 7.40 4.18
N CYS A 13 18.94 7.67 4.66
CA CYS A 13 18.18 8.83 4.20
C CYS A 13 18.84 10.06 4.82
N VAL A 14 19.66 10.75 4.05
CA VAL A 14 20.26 12.03 4.45
C VAL A 14 19.38 13.11 3.87
N ASP A 15 18.85 13.99 4.72
CA ASP A 15 17.91 15.04 4.32
C ASP A 15 18.54 16.07 3.36
N ASP A 16 19.88 16.21 3.36
CA ASP A 16 20.62 17.13 2.48
C ASP A 16 20.94 16.60 1.07
N SER A 17 20.48 15.39 0.73
CA SER A 17 20.67 14.81 -0.61
C SER A 17 19.34 14.72 -1.35
N GLU A 18 19.32 14.93 -2.67
CA GLU A 18 18.10 14.88 -3.50
C GLU A 18 17.36 13.52 -3.45
N GLY A 19 17.99 12.47 -2.89
CA GLY A 19 17.35 11.19 -2.66
C GLY A 19 18.15 10.24 -1.78
N CYS A 20 17.55 9.09 -1.44
CA CYS A 20 18.17 8.13 -0.54
C CYS A 20 19.35 7.40 -1.19
N ARG A 21 20.50 7.37 -0.49
CA ARG A 21 21.72 6.69 -0.95
C ARG A 21 21.60 5.17 -1.14
N THR A 22 20.62 4.53 -0.52
CA THR A 22 20.42 3.06 -0.61
C THR A 22 19.41 2.67 -1.67
N CYS A 23 18.21 3.25 -1.63
CA CYS A 23 17.13 2.89 -2.55
C CYS A 23 17.08 3.78 -3.81
N ARG A 24 17.83 4.88 -3.83
CA ARG A 24 17.92 5.87 -4.93
C ARG A 24 16.60 6.56 -5.29
N ARG A 25 15.57 6.41 -4.45
CA ARG A 25 14.30 7.13 -4.56
C ARG A 25 14.47 8.56 -4.05
N SER A 26 13.73 9.50 -4.64
CA SER A 26 13.73 10.89 -4.19
C SER A 26 13.19 11.02 -2.76
N ASN A 27 13.55 12.11 -2.08
CA ASN A 27 13.01 12.37 -0.75
C ASN A 27 11.48 12.50 -0.76
N ASP A 28 10.91 13.07 -1.81
CA ASP A 28 9.45 13.19 -1.98
C ASP A 28 8.77 11.83 -2.10
N GLU A 29 9.34 10.91 -2.90
CA GLU A 29 8.81 9.55 -3.04
C GLU A 29 8.87 8.80 -1.69
N ILE A 30 9.93 9.01 -0.92
CA ILE A 30 10.10 8.41 0.41
C ILE A 30 9.12 9.02 1.41
N ALA A 31 8.95 10.34 1.41
CA ALA A 31 8.01 11.03 2.28
C ALA A 31 6.57 10.61 1.97
N ALA A 32 6.22 10.44 0.70
CA ALA A 32 4.92 9.92 0.28
C ALA A 32 4.70 8.48 0.79
N ALA A 33 5.70 7.60 0.65
CA ALA A 33 5.61 6.23 1.16
C ALA A 33 5.45 6.18 2.70
N ARG A 34 6.15 7.06 3.43
CA ARG A 34 6.02 7.17 4.90
C ARG A 34 4.62 7.60 5.32
N ARG A 35 4.07 8.65 4.68
CA ARG A 35 2.69 9.09 4.94
C ARG A 35 1.67 7.96 4.74
N LEU A 36 1.81 7.17 3.68
CA LEU A 36 0.94 6.02 3.45
C LEU A 36 1.06 4.96 4.56
N ILE A 37 2.28 4.69 5.05
CA ILE A 37 2.50 3.75 6.16
C ILE A 37 1.83 4.28 7.43
N ASP A 38 2.01 5.57 7.74
CA ASP A 38 1.42 6.22 8.91
C ASP A 38 -0.12 6.19 8.85
N ASP A 39 -0.70 6.45 7.68
CA ASP A 39 -2.15 6.41 7.46
C ASP A 39 -2.73 5.00 7.65
N ILE A 40 -2.06 3.96 7.14
CA ILE A 40 -2.46 2.56 7.33
C ILE A 40 -2.37 2.19 8.82
N ALA A 41 -1.26 2.53 9.48
CA ALA A 41 -1.06 2.21 10.89
C ALA A 41 -2.12 2.90 11.77
N ARG A 42 -2.34 4.20 11.57
CA ARG A 42 -3.37 4.97 12.28
C ARG A 42 -4.77 4.38 12.06
N SER A 43 -5.11 4.02 10.83
CA SER A 43 -6.41 3.40 10.53
C SER A 43 -6.62 2.08 11.31
N ALA A 44 -5.57 1.28 11.48
CA ALA A 44 -5.66 0.05 12.26
C ALA A 44 -5.84 0.31 13.76
N ILE A 45 -5.10 1.31 14.29
CA ILE A 45 -5.16 1.72 15.69
C ILE A 45 -6.53 2.31 16.02
N ASP A 46 -7.02 3.26 15.22
CA ASP A 46 -8.30 3.94 15.44
C ASP A 46 -9.49 2.97 15.39
N ALA A 47 -9.41 1.95 14.55
CA ALA A 47 -10.41 0.88 14.46
C ALA A 47 -10.29 -0.18 15.59
N GLY A 48 -9.20 -0.17 16.35
CA GLY A 48 -8.96 -1.14 17.43
C GLY A 48 -8.65 -2.56 16.95
N TYR A 49 -8.07 -2.73 15.75
CA TYR A 49 -7.73 -4.07 15.25
C TYR A 49 -6.55 -4.67 16.03
N VAL A 50 -6.75 -5.87 16.58
CA VAL A 50 -5.69 -6.65 17.23
C VAL A 50 -4.93 -7.55 16.26
N ASN A 51 -5.55 -7.89 15.12
CA ASN A 51 -4.99 -8.68 14.02
C ASN A 51 -4.47 -7.78 12.89
N TYR A 52 -3.64 -6.78 13.23
CA TYR A 52 -3.15 -5.77 12.28
C TYR A 52 -2.41 -6.36 11.07
N ASP A 53 -1.74 -7.51 11.21
CA ASP A 53 -1.07 -8.18 10.09
C ASP A 53 -2.05 -8.60 8.99
N GLU A 54 -3.23 -9.10 9.36
CA GLU A 54 -4.27 -9.47 8.40
C GLU A 54 -4.86 -8.24 7.69
N PHE A 55 -5.05 -7.15 8.45
CA PHE A 55 -5.51 -5.87 7.91
C PHE A 55 -4.53 -5.31 6.87
N VAL A 56 -3.24 -5.27 7.20
CA VAL A 56 -2.19 -4.80 6.28
C VAL A 56 -2.11 -5.69 5.04
N ALA A 57 -2.16 -7.02 5.21
CA ALA A 57 -2.17 -7.97 4.10
C ALA A 57 -3.40 -7.79 3.18
N TYR A 58 -4.58 -7.52 3.75
CA TYR A 58 -5.78 -7.20 2.98
C TYR A 58 -5.61 -5.94 2.13
N ILE A 59 -5.11 -4.85 2.72
CA ILE A 59 -4.87 -3.59 2.01
C ILE A 59 -3.88 -3.79 0.86
N ALA A 60 -2.76 -4.47 1.10
CA ALA A 60 -1.75 -4.73 0.07
C ALA A 60 -2.35 -5.47 -1.13
N ARG A 61 -3.19 -6.49 -0.89
CA ARG A 61 -3.89 -7.21 -1.97
C ARG A 61 -4.83 -6.32 -2.76
N LYS A 62 -5.62 -5.46 -2.07
CA LYS A 62 -6.57 -4.56 -2.73
C LYS A 62 -5.88 -3.45 -3.52
N ALA A 63 -4.78 -2.90 -3.00
CA ALA A 63 -3.96 -1.93 -3.72
C ALA A 63 -3.38 -2.53 -5.01
N ASN A 64 -2.81 -3.74 -4.94
CA ASN A 64 -2.29 -4.44 -6.12
C ASN A 64 -3.38 -4.73 -7.16
N ALA A 65 -4.57 -5.18 -6.73
CA ALA A 65 -5.70 -5.39 -7.63
C ALA A 65 -6.12 -4.09 -8.34
N LYS A 66 -6.17 -2.97 -7.61
CA LYS A 66 -6.51 -1.65 -8.18
C LYS A 66 -5.45 -1.17 -9.18
N ILE A 67 -4.15 -1.35 -8.88
CA ILE A 67 -3.05 -1.01 -9.78
C ILE A 67 -3.17 -1.79 -11.09
N ARG A 68 -3.37 -3.12 -11.01
CA ARG A 68 -3.55 -3.97 -12.20
C ARG A 68 -4.74 -3.52 -13.04
N TYR A 69 -5.89 -3.31 -12.40
CA TYR A 69 -7.09 -2.80 -13.09
C TYR A 69 -6.86 -1.44 -13.76
N THR A 70 -6.02 -0.58 -13.18
CA THR A 70 -5.73 0.75 -13.75
C THR A 70 -4.75 0.68 -14.93
N ILE A 71 -3.77 -0.22 -14.88
CA ILE A 71 -2.72 -0.36 -15.92
C ILE A 71 -3.19 -1.24 -17.09
N GLU A 72 -4.04 -2.23 -16.83
CA GLU A 72 -4.65 -3.11 -17.82
C GLU A 72 -6.12 -2.71 -18.00
N PRO A 73 -6.47 -1.87 -19.00
CA PRO A 73 -7.86 -1.60 -19.33
C PRO A 73 -8.44 -2.80 -20.08
N THR A 74 -8.60 -3.94 -19.40
CA THR A 74 -9.23 -5.13 -19.95
C THR A 74 -10.52 -5.42 -19.21
N GLY A 75 -11.62 -5.06 -19.87
CA GLY A 75 -12.93 -5.72 -19.90
C GLY A 75 -13.45 -6.38 -18.63
N HIS A 76 -14.43 -5.71 -18.00
CA HIS A 76 -15.61 -6.28 -17.34
C HIS A 76 -15.59 -7.80 -17.03
N GLN A 77 -15.39 -8.18 -15.76
CA GLN A 77 -16.02 -9.37 -15.18
C GLN A 77 -16.47 -9.10 -13.72
N ASN A 78 -17.75 -8.76 -13.61
CA ASN A 78 -18.74 -9.22 -12.63
C ASN A 78 -18.21 -9.85 -11.32
N THR A 79 -18.32 -9.12 -10.20
CA THR A 79 -18.42 -9.73 -8.86
C THR A 79 -19.85 -9.60 -8.34
N ALA A 80 -20.80 -10.15 -9.09
CA ALA A 80 -22.03 -10.66 -8.49
C ALA A 80 -21.68 -11.98 -7.77
N SER A 81 -21.35 -11.89 -6.48
CA SER A 81 -21.49 -12.97 -5.50
C SER A 81 -20.93 -12.54 -4.15
N ARG A 82 -21.80 -11.95 -3.32
CA ARG A 82 -21.78 -12.19 -1.87
C ARG A 82 -23.15 -11.87 -1.27
N SER A 83 -23.85 -12.95 -0.96
CA SER A 83 -24.76 -13.09 0.19
C SER A 83 -26.14 -12.43 0.11
N GLU A 84 -27.04 -13.07 -0.63
CA GLU A 84 -28.43 -13.24 -0.18
C GLU A 84 -28.74 -14.73 -0.09
N ALA A 85 -28.19 -15.35 0.95
CA ALA A 85 -28.80 -16.49 1.61
C ALA A 85 -28.86 -16.10 3.09
N ILE A 86 -29.96 -16.45 3.74
CA ILE A 86 -30.43 -16.02 5.06
C ILE A 86 -31.30 -14.75 4.97
N HIS A 87 -32.61 -14.94 4.76
CA HIS A 87 -33.71 -14.47 5.63
C HIS A 87 -35.00 -15.18 5.19
N GLY A 88 -35.59 -15.96 6.11
CA GLY A 88 -37.03 -16.30 6.13
C GLY A 88 -37.44 -17.56 5.41
#